data_AF-A0A2N3A9K8-F1
#
_entry.id   AF-A0A2N3A9K8-F1
#
_cell.length_a   1.000
_cell.length_b   1.000
_cell.length_c   1.000
_cell.angle_alpha   90.00
_cell.angle_beta   90.00
_cell.angle_gamma   90.00
#
_symmetry.space_group_name_H-M   'P 1'
#
loop_
_entity.id
_entity.type
_entity.pdbx_description
1 polymer ?
#
loop_
_entity_poly.entity_id
_entity_poly.type
_entity_poly.pdbx_seq_one_letter_code
_entity_poly.pdbx_strand_id
1 'polypeptide(L)'
;MFQNISTLKTKQKSFFIEKVNLFVKLVNAFALKNKLKISTSNCELSEKTIERLKELEIFDSGSIEEQRLLQNLLKNPLFSEFLSAINFNLKHKREIGHLLDNLDPSKRKALQIKAAKSNKPRTIDFFCGAGGLSLGFGLEGYQIDLANDYEEVCIETFKFNHPEVKEERIISADIREIVNHIEHYINNDIDVVMGGPPCQGFSSANQQRIIDDPRNELYKYFIKAIEKIAPKFVVMENVRGMLPYAQQIIEDYNNIKIKKGKKTYTYKTDCKVLVSDNFGVAQKRERLIFIGIREDLLISKNIMPSQIFQQIEIDCKKTKKHLLKDALAHIKKLEAPREKNMTEVDDDKTGKKVDVNPFNGNENSYLKLINQNRKIDFVFNHKARYTNDINYEIYKILKQGEDGTSEKVKHIMPYLHRNHIFKDKYFKLVEDKPSRTITAHLKMDCHSHIHPKQVRSITPREAARIQSFPDDYLFLGAYLKTYMQIGNAVPPVMARGIAKVIKKYL
;
A
#
# COMPACT_ATOMS: atom_id res chain seq x y z
N MET A 1 6.18 16.12 1.23
CA MET A 1 7.53 15.53 1.35
C MET A 1 8.13 15.97 2.67
N PHE A 2 9.46 16.20 2.79
CA PHE A 2 9.91 17.18 3.79
C PHE A 2 9.19 18.50 3.53
N GLN A 3 8.98 19.26 4.59
CA GLN A 3 8.29 20.54 4.57
C GLN A 3 9.17 21.53 5.30
N ASN A 4 9.06 22.80 4.93
CA ASN A 4 9.82 23.84 5.58
C ASN A 4 9.51 23.86 7.10
N ILE A 5 10.56 23.85 7.92
CA ILE A 5 10.46 23.72 9.36
C ILE A 5 9.68 24.87 10.02
N SER A 6 9.73 26.07 9.42
CA SER A 6 9.08 27.29 9.89
C SER A 6 7.57 27.29 9.65
N THR A 7 7.09 26.53 8.66
CA THR A 7 5.65 26.47 8.29
C THR A 7 4.97 25.17 8.74
N LEU A 8 5.71 24.29 9.43
CA LEU A 8 5.27 22.95 9.79
C LEU A 8 4.14 22.98 10.84
N LYS A 9 2.92 22.58 10.43
CA LYS A 9 1.76 22.54 11.33
C LYS A 9 1.83 21.37 12.31
N THR A 10 1.15 21.48 13.46
CA THR A 10 1.18 20.48 14.54
C THR A 10 0.92 19.05 14.07
N LYS A 11 -0.11 18.82 13.23
CA LYS A 11 -0.43 17.48 12.69
C LYS A 11 0.65 16.91 11.77
N GLN A 12 1.46 17.75 11.13
CA GLN A 12 2.49 17.34 10.17
C GLN A 12 3.82 16.99 10.84
N LYS A 13 4.02 17.40 12.11
CA LYS A 13 5.25 17.17 12.87
C LYS A 13 5.59 15.69 13.03
N SER A 14 4.60 14.84 13.28
CA SER A 14 4.81 13.39 13.42
C SER A 14 5.33 12.76 12.12
N PHE A 15 4.73 13.09 10.98
CA PHE A 15 5.17 12.59 9.67
C PHE A 15 6.52 13.19 9.24
N PHE A 16 6.82 14.42 9.63
CA PHE A 16 8.14 15.01 9.43
C PHE A 16 9.21 14.21 10.19
N ILE A 17 8.99 13.95 11.49
CA ILE A 17 9.87 13.14 12.33
C ILE A 17 10.01 11.72 11.75
N GLU A 18 8.93 11.13 11.26
CA GLU A 18 8.97 9.81 10.62
C GLU A 18 9.84 9.79 9.36
N LYS A 19 9.78 10.83 8.52
CA LYS A 19 10.64 10.97 7.32
C LYS A 19 12.11 11.18 7.68
N VAL A 20 12.39 11.95 8.74
CA VAL A 20 13.76 12.08 9.28
C VAL A 20 14.29 10.72 9.73
N ASN A 21 13.51 9.98 10.53
CA ASN A 21 13.88 8.63 10.95
C ASN A 21 14.10 7.70 9.75
N LEU A 22 13.25 7.77 8.73
CA LEU A 22 13.40 6.97 7.53
C LEU A 22 14.69 7.32 6.77
N PHE A 23 15.00 8.61 6.60
CA PHE A 23 16.24 9.06 5.98
C PHE A 23 17.46 8.50 6.70
N VAL A 24 17.50 8.64 8.03
CA VAL A 24 18.57 8.09 8.88
C VAL A 24 18.69 6.58 8.69
N LYS A 25 17.57 5.84 8.75
CA LYS A 25 17.56 4.39 8.61
C LYS A 25 18.02 3.91 7.22
N LEU A 26 17.65 4.61 6.15
CA LEU A 26 18.11 4.31 4.79
C LEU A 26 19.62 4.51 4.66
N VAL A 27 20.14 5.63 5.17
CA VAL A 27 21.59 5.91 5.17
C VAL A 27 22.36 4.88 6.01
N ASN A 28 21.85 4.53 7.20
CA ASN A 28 22.46 3.51 8.05
C ASN A 28 22.48 2.13 7.38
N ALA A 29 21.37 1.72 6.75
CA ALA A 29 21.30 0.45 6.03
C ALA A 29 22.28 0.44 4.84
N PHE A 30 22.39 1.53 4.10
CA PHE A 30 23.36 1.68 3.02
C PHE A 30 24.80 1.58 3.54
N ALA A 31 25.14 2.30 4.61
CA ALA A 31 26.47 2.27 5.19
C ALA A 31 26.82 0.85 5.67
N LEU A 32 25.89 0.17 6.35
CA LEU A 32 26.04 -1.22 6.79
C LEU A 32 26.31 -2.17 5.62
N LYS A 33 25.50 -2.11 4.57
CA LYS A 33 25.65 -2.96 3.38
C LYS A 33 27.02 -2.80 2.73
N ASN A 34 27.53 -1.56 2.67
CA ASN A 34 28.80 -1.23 2.03
C ASN A 34 30.00 -1.24 3.01
N LYS A 35 29.80 -1.66 4.26
CA LYS A 35 30.84 -1.67 5.32
C LYS A 35 31.49 -0.29 5.56
N LEU A 36 30.71 0.78 5.39
CA LEU A 36 31.12 2.15 5.63
C LEU A 36 30.75 2.57 7.05
N LYS A 37 31.56 3.43 7.68
CA LYS A 37 31.27 4.01 9.00
C LYS A 37 30.66 5.39 8.84
N ILE A 38 29.61 5.66 9.62
CA ILE A 38 29.04 6.99 9.76
C ILE A 38 29.74 7.65 10.94
N SER A 39 30.37 8.81 10.71
CA SER A 39 31.02 9.56 11.78
C SER A 39 29.95 10.21 12.66
N THR A 40 30.06 10.04 13.98
CA THR A 40 29.23 10.70 14.98
C THR A 40 29.89 11.95 15.56
N SER A 41 31.13 12.27 15.17
CA SER A 41 31.94 13.33 15.80
C SER A 41 31.63 14.75 15.32
N ASN A 42 31.02 14.92 14.14
CA ASN A 42 30.71 16.23 13.55
C ASN A 42 29.20 16.42 13.42
N CYS A 43 28.55 16.75 14.54
CA CYS A 43 27.11 17.07 14.60
C CYS A 43 26.83 18.58 14.48
N GLU A 44 27.77 19.34 13.89
CA GLU A 44 27.58 20.77 13.64
C GLU A 44 26.96 21.01 12.25
N LEU A 45 26.10 22.03 12.18
CA LEU A 45 25.49 22.51 10.94
C LEU A 45 26.53 23.30 10.13
N SER A 46 27.37 22.58 9.39
CA SER A 46 28.28 23.19 8.43
C SER A 46 27.50 23.88 7.29
N GLU A 47 28.14 24.80 6.56
CA GLU A 47 27.54 25.47 5.41
C GLU A 47 26.99 24.47 4.37
N LYS A 48 27.73 23.39 4.09
CA LYS A 48 27.28 22.33 3.17
C LYS A 48 26.08 21.56 3.69
N THR A 49 26.01 21.34 5.01
CA THR A 49 24.87 20.68 5.66
C THR A 49 23.61 21.54 5.55
N ILE A 50 23.75 22.85 5.78
CA ILE A 50 22.67 23.84 5.64
C ILE A 50 22.19 23.90 4.18
N GLU A 51 23.11 23.94 3.22
CA GLU A 51 22.76 23.90 1.79
C GLU A 51 21.97 22.64 1.44
N ARG A 52 22.38 21.46 1.94
CA ARG A 52 21.64 20.22 1.72
C ARG A 52 20.25 20.25 2.35
N LEU A 53 20.08 20.85 3.53
CA LEU A 53 18.78 21.02 4.16
C LEU A 53 17.86 21.97 3.36
N LYS A 54 18.42 22.96 2.66
CA LYS A 54 17.69 23.78 1.69
C LYS A 54 17.27 23.00 0.46
N GLU A 55 18.16 22.18 -0.11
CA GLU A 55 17.81 21.30 -1.24
C GLU A 55 16.68 20.31 -0.89
N LEU A 56 16.60 19.89 0.37
CA LEU A 56 15.53 19.04 0.90
C LEU A 56 14.26 19.82 1.27
N GLU A 57 14.22 21.14 1.04
CA GLU A 57 13.12 22.05 1.38
C GLU A 57 12.78 22.06 2.89
N ILE A 58 13.73 21.69 3.74
CA ILE A 58 13.58 21.76 5.20
C ILE A 58 13.84 23.19 5.69
N PHE A 59 14.80 23.88 5.07
CA PHE A 59 15.13 25.29 5.32
C PHE A 59 14.89 26.13 4.07
N ASP A 60 14.52 27.40 4.25
CA ASP A 60 14.53 28.40 3.18
C ASP A 60 15.89 29.10 3.16
N SER A 61 16.24 29.75 4.28
CA SER A 61 17.45 30.58 4.41
C SER A 61 18.56 29.88 5.20
N GLY A 62 18.23 28.88 6.02
CA GLY A 62 19.15 28.26 6.96
C GLY A 62 19.43 29.12 8.18
N SER A 63 18.51 30.02 8.54
CA SER A 63 18.69 30.96 9.65
C SER A 63 18.91 30.26 10.98
N ILE A 64 19.47 30.97 11.96
CA ILE A 64 19.66 30.45 13.33
C ILE A 64 18.32 30.01 13.94
N GLU A 65 17.22 30.69 13.59
CA GLU A 65 15.88 30.32 14.04
C GLU A 65 15.44 28.98 13.45
N GLU A 66 15.58 28.76 12.14
CA GLU A 66 15.27 27.50 11.47
C GLU A 66 16.07 26.33 12.07
N GLN A 67 17.37 26.56 12.34
CA GLN A 67 18.24 25.58 12.98
C GLN A 67 17.75 25.21 14.40
N ARG A 68 17.38 26.20 15.21
CA ARG A 68 16.81 25.98 16.55
C ARG A 68 15.48 25.25 16.49
N LEU A 69 14.60 25.59 15.54
CA LEU A 69 13.31 24.91 15.35
C LEU A 69 13.51 23.43 15.01
N LEU A 70 14.44 23.11 14.11
CA LEU A 70 14.76 21.73 13.76
C LEU A 70 15.31 20.95 14.96
N GLN A 71 16.24 21.55 15.71
CA GLN A 71 16.81 20.95 16.91
C GLN A 71 15.75 20.69 17.99
N ASN A 72 14.86 21.66 18.23
CA ASN A 72 13.77 21.54 19.20
C ASN A 72 12.75 20.47 18.82
N LEU A 73 12.48 20.33 17.51
CA LEU A 73 11.55 19.33 17.01
C LEU A 73 12.11 17.91 17.12
N LEU A 74 13.34 17.70 16.66
CA LEU A 74 13.95 16.37 16.59
C LEU A 74 14.46 15.90 17.94
N LYS A 75 15.03 16.82 18.74
CA LYS A 75 15.76 16.55 19.99
C LYS A 75 16.92 15.57 19.78
N ASN A 76 17.82 15.47 20.76
CA ASN A 76 18.85 14.44 20.73
C ASN A 76 18.27 13.09 21.20
N PRO A 77 18.72 11.95 20.63
CA PRO A 77 19.82 11.81 19.67
C PRO A 77 19.42 11.98 18.19
N LEU A 78 18.13 12.05 17.86
CA LEU A 78 17.67 12.03 16.46
C LEU A 78 18.21 13.20 15.64
N PHE A 79 18.33 14.39 16.23
CA PHE A 79 18.94 15.55 15.57
C PHE A 79 20.39 15.27 15.15
N SER A 80 21.23 14.79 16.07
CA SER A 80 22.63 14.42 15.79
C SER A 80 22.76 13.29 14.76
N GLU A 81 21.88 12.28 14.83
CA GLU A 81 21.86 11.18 13.86
C GLU A 81 21.48 11.66 12.46
N PHE A 82 20.51 12.58 12.37
CA PHE A 82 20.09 13.17 11.11
C PHE A 82 21.20 13.98 10.45
N LEU A 83 21.89 14.84 11.21
CA LEU A 83 23.04 15.59 10.68
C LEU A 83 24.17 14.68 10.23
N SER A 84 24.46 13.63 11.00
CA SER A 84 25.46 12.61 10.63
C SER A 84 25.08 11.90 9.33
N ALA A 85 23.80 11.54 9.16
CA ALA A 85 23.28 10.93 7.95
C ALA A 85 23.34 11.87 6.73
N ILE A 86 23.05 13.17 6.90
CA ILE A 86 23.18 14.18 5.84
C ILE A 86 24.64 14.32 5.41
N ASN A 87 25.56 14.45 6.37
CA ASN A 87 26.98 14.60 6.08
C ASN A 87 27.54 13.36 5.38
N PHE A 88 27.11 12.17 5.80
CA PHE A 88 27.41 10.93 5.09
C PHE A 88 26.85 10.94 3.66
N ASN A 89 25.59 11.37 3.47
CA ASN A 89 24.98 11.46 2.15
C ASN A 89 25.74 12.41 1.23
N LEU A 90 26.20 13.57 1.73
CA LEU A 90 27.00 14.51 0.96
C LEU A 90 28.32 13.91 0.49
N LYS A 91 29.00 13.15 1.37
CA LYS A 91 30.27 12.48 1.06
C LYS A 91 30.10 11.33 0.06
N HIS A 92 29.00 10.57 0.17
CA HIS A 92 28.76 9.34 -0.60
C HIS A 92 27.63 9.48 -1.64
N LYS A 93 27.31 10.71 -2.09
CA LYS A 93 26.15 11.03 -2.94
C LYS A 93 26.09 10.16 -4.22
N ARG A 94 27.24 9.88 -4.83
CA ARG A 94 27.34 9.04 -6.04
C ARG A 94 27.06 7.56 -5.75
N GLU A 95 27.56 7.04 -4.63
CA GLU A 95 27.44 5.62 -4.27
C GLU A 95 26.03 5.28 -3.77
N ILE A 96 25.38 6.21 -3.04
CA ILE A 96 23.99 6.06 -2.57
C ILE A 96 23.00 5.97 -3.73
N GLY A 97 23.31 6.64 -4.86
CA GLY A 97 22.48 6.60 -6.06
C GLY A 97 21.05 7.05 -5.78
N HIS A 98 20.08 6.19 -6.10
CA HIS A 98 18.65 6.50 -6.08
C HIS A 98 17.94 6.19 -4.75
N LEU A 99 18.65 5.69 -3.73
CA LEU A 99 18.04 5.21 -2.49
C LEU A 99 17.17 6.25 -1.77
N LEU A 100 17.56 7.53 -1.88
CA LEU A 100 16.90 8.64 -1.20
C LEU A 100 16.03 9.48 -2.15
N ASP A 101 15.88 9.10 -3.42
CA ASP A 101 15.18 9.90 -4.43
C ASP A 101 13.72 10.15 -4.05
N ASN A 102 13.05 9.18 -3.43
CA ASN A 102 11.67 9.33 -2.95
C ASN A 102 11.53 10.34 -1.81
N LEU A 103 12.65 10.67 -1.13
CA LEU A 103 12.78 11.69 -0.07
C LEU A 103 13.40 13.01 -0.55
N ASP A 104 13.81 13.11 -1.81
CA ASP A 104 14.46 14.29 -2.38
C ASP A 104 13.48 15.07 -3.30
N PRO A 105 13.07 16.30 -2.94
CA PRO A 105 12.12 17.09 -3.73
C PRO A 105 12.59 17.34 -5.17
N SER A 106 13.90 17.54 -5.39
CA SER A 106 14.45 17.79 -6.73
C SER A 106 14.30 16.56 -7.64
N LYS A 107 14.52 15.37 -7.09
CA LYS A 107 14.37 14.10 -7.81
C LYS A 107 12.90 13.82 -8.14
N ARG A 108 12.00 14.07 -7.20
CA ARG A 108 10.56 13.97 -7.41
C ARG A 108 10.08 14.94 -8.48
N LYS A 109 10.52 16.20 -8.43
CA LYS A 109 10.19 17.21 -9.45
C LYS A 109 10.61 16.76 -10.85
N ALA A 110 11.79 16.15 -10.99
CA ALA A 110 12.23 15.59 -12.27
C ALA A 110 11.30 14.46 -12.77
N LEU A 111 10.87 13.55 -11.89
CA LEU A 111 9.91 12.50 -12.22
C LEU A 111 8.53 13.07 -12.59
N GLN A 112 8.06 14.09 -11.88
CA GLN A 112 6.78 14.77 -12.13
C GLN A 112 6.79 15.52 -13.46
N ILE A 113 7.90 16.18 -13.83
CA ILE A 113 8.06 16.82 -15.15
C ILE A 113 8.01 15.77 -16.25
N LYS A 114 8.69 14.62 -16.06
CA LYS A 114 8.65 13.50 -17.01
C LYS A 114 7.24 12.92 -17.14
N ALA A 115 6.52 12.77 -16.03
CA ALA A 115 5.14 12.29 -16.02
C ALA A 115 4.20 13.29 -16.71
N ALA A 116 4.34 14.61 -16.46
CA ALA A 116 3.50 15.62 -17.09
C ALA A 116 3.58 15.63 -18.62
N LYS A 117 4.74 15.30 -19.20
CA LYS A 117 4.97 15.21 -20.66
C LYS A 117 4.57 13.87 -21.28
N SER A 118 4.05 12.94 -20.49
CA SER A 118 3.75 11.59 -20.93
C SER A 118 2.36 11.51 -21.59
N ASN A 119 2.26 10.77 -22.70
CA ASN A 119 0.99 10.42 -23.37
C ASN A 119 0.43 9.07 -22.86
N LYS A 120 0.73 8.73 -21.61
CA LYS A 120 0.25 7.48 -21.00
C LYS A 120 -1.22 7.64 -20.62
N PRO A 121 -2.02 6.55 -20.63
CA PRO A 121 -3.40 6.64 -20.19
C PRO A 121 -3.48 7.12 -18.74
N ARG A 122 -4.37 8.07 -18.48
CA ARG A 122 -4.49 8.77 -17.20
C ARG A 122 -5.56 8.14 -16.32
N THR A 123 -5.28 8.02 -15.03
CA THR A 123 -6.19 7.41 -14.07
C THR A 123 -6.40 8.26 -12.83
N ILE A 124 -7.59 8.13 -12.24
CA ILE A 124 -7.90 8.66 -10.91
C ILE A 124 -8.22 7.51 -9.98
N ASP A 125 -7.62 7.51 -8.78
CA ASP A 125 -7.85 6.49 -7.74
C ASP A 125 -8.55 7.12 -6.53
N PHE A 126 -9.85 6.89 -6.38
CA PHE A 126 -10.61 7.26 -5.19
C PHE A 126 -10.59 6.14 -4.16
N PHE A 127 -10.48 6.50 -2.88
CA PHE A 127 -10.26 5.54 -1.78
C PHE A 127 -8.97 4.74 -2.01
N CYS A 128 -7.90 5.42 -2.43
CA CYS A 128 -6.68 4.79 -2.93
C CYS A 128 -5.94 3.97 -1.86
N GLY A 129 -6.22 4.22 -0.58
CA GLY A 129 -5.53 3.59 0.54
C GLY A 129 -4.02 3.72 0.39
N ALA A 130 -3.31 2.63 0.65
CA ALA A 130 -1.86 2.60 0.46
C ALA A 130 -1.41 2.46 -1.00
N GLY A 131 -2.31 2.57 -1.99
CA GLY A 131 -1.96 2.61 -3.41
C GLY A 131 -1.85 1.25 -4.12
N GLY A 132 -2.45 0.18 -3.60
CA GLY A 132 -2.35 -1.15 -4.23
C GLY A 132 -2.92 -1.21 -5.66
N LEU A 133 -4.06 -0.56 -5.89
CA LEU A 133 -4.71 -0.47 -7.19
C LEU A 133 -3.90 0.44 -8.14
N SER A 134 -3.56 1.65 -7.67
CA SER A 134 -2.64 2.58 -8.35
C SER A 134 -1.31 1.94 -8.76
N LEU A 135 -0.67 1.16 -7.89
CA LEU A 135 0.58 0.48 -8.21
C LEU A 135 0.37 -0.49 -9.37
N GLY A 136 -0.66 -1.35 -9.32
CA GLY A 136 -0.92 -2.31 -10.39
C GLY A 136 -1.14 -1.64 -11.76
N PHE A 137 -1.91 -0.56 -11.81
CA PHE A 137 -2.12 0.23 -13.02
C PHE A 137 -0.83 0.93 -13.46
N GLY A 138 -0.08 1.53 -12.54
CA GLY A 138 1.21 2.16 -12.83
C GLY A 138 2.23 1.20 -13.43
N LEU A 139 2.28 -0.05 -12.94
CA LEU A 139 3.12 -1.12 -13.50
C LEU A 139 2.73 -1.52 -14.92
N GLU A 140 1.47 -1.31 -15.30
CA GLU A 140 0.99 -1.49 -16.67
C GLU A 140 1.10 -0.21 -17.50
N GLY A 141 1.83 0.80 -17.01
CA GLY A 141 2.17 2.02 -17.75
C GLY A 141 1.05 3.06 -17.79
N TYR A 142 0.10 3.01 -16.86
CA TYR A 142 -0.83 4.11 -16.61
C TYR A 142 -0.14 5.23 -15.81
N GLN A 143 -0.71 6.43 -15.89
CA GLN A 143 -0.29 7.58 -15.11
C GLN A 143 -1.39 7.96 -14.13
N ILE A 144 -1.06 8.01 -12.83
CA ILE A 144 -1.99 8.51 -11.83
C ILE A 144 -2.05 10.04 -11.92
N ASP A 145 -3.22 10.58 -12.25
CA ASP A 145 -3.48 12.02 -12.35
C ASP A 145 -3.96 12.60 -11.02
N LEU A 146 -4.78 11.84 -10.28
CA LEU A 146 -5.32 12.19 -8.97
C LEU A 146 -5.45 10.93 -8.11
N ALA A 147 -5.14 11.05 -6.82
CA ALA A 147 -5.44 10.03 -5.81
C ALA A 147 -6.11 10.67 -4.60
N ASN A 148 -7.13 10.02 -4.04
CA ASN A 148 -7.84 10.51 -2.87
C ASN A 148 -8.08 9.40 -1.85
N ASP A 149 -7.85 9.71 -0.58
CA ASP A 149 -8.23 8.90 0.58
C ASP A 149 -8.40 9.83 1.79
N TYR A 150 -9.19 9.43 2.77
CA TYR A 150 -9.40 10.24 3.98
C TYR A 150 -8.39 9.91 5.10
N GLU A 151 -7.78 8.72 5.07
CA GLU A 151 -6.85 8.27 6.12
C GLU A 151 -5.44 8.81 5.82
N GLU A 152 -5.00 9.80 6.61
CA GLU A 152 -3.73 10.52 6.42
C GLU A 152 -2.50 9.59 6.29
N VAL A 153 -2.45 8.49 7.06
CA VAL A 153 -1.31 7.55 6.98
C VAL A 153 -1.24 6.82 5.63
N CYS A 154 -2.39 6.51 5.02
CA CYS A 154 -2.45 5.93 3.69
C CYS A 154 -1.91 6.93 2.65
N ILE A 155 -2.29 8.20 2.78
CA ILE A 155 -1.82 9.28 1.90
C ILE A 155 -0.31 9.48 2.00
N GLU A 156 0.28 9.43 3.19
CA GLU A 156 1.74 9.56 3.33
C GLU A 156 2.48 8.35 2.73
N THR A 157 1.96 7.13 2.91
CA THR A 157 2.46 5.94 2.21
C THR A 157 2.34 6.10 0.69
N PHE A 158 1.21 6.60 0.19
CA PHE A 158 1.00 6.82 -1.24
C PHE A 158 2.02 7.82 -1.80
N LYS A 159 2.18 8.99 -1.16
CA LYS A 159 3.14 10.03 -1.56
C LYS A 159 4.56 9.49 -1.66
N PHE A 160 4.97 8.65 -0.71
CA PHE A 160 6.32 8.08 -0.70
C PHE A 160 6.55 7.15 -1.89
N ASN A 161 5.60 6.26 -2.18
CA ASN A 161 5.76 5.24 -3.23
C ASN A 161 5.40 5.72 -4.64
N HIS A 162 4.72 6.86 -4.77
CA HIS A 162 4.33 7.47 -6.05
C HIS A 162 4.98 8.86 -6.23
N PRO A 163 6.32 8.95 -6.31
CA PRO A 163 7.04 10.22 -6.46
C PRO A 163 6.71 10.98 -7.74
N GLU A 164 6.24 10.29 -8.77
CA GLU A 164 5.79 10.83 -10.05
C GLU A 164 4.49 11.63 -9.96
N VAL A 165 3.70 11.44 -8.90
CA VAL A 165 2.45 12.15 -8.65
C VAL A 165 2.74 13.39 -7.81
N LYS A 166 2.23 14.54 -8.25
CA LYS A 166 2.39 15.79 -7.52
C LYS A 166 1.56 15.78 -6.24
N GLU A 167 2.07 16.37 -5.16
CA GLU A 167 1.39 16.30 -3.86
C GLU A 167 0.04 17.02 -3.85
N GLU A 168 -0.13 18.09 -4.62
CA GLU A 168 -1.41 18.77 -4.80
C GLU A 168 -2.46 17.92 -5.53
N ARG A 169 -2.06 16.77 -6.10
CA ARG A 169 -2.93 15.77 -6.72
C ARG A 169 -3.14 14.54 -5.83
N ILE A 170 -2.65 14.57 -4.59
CA ILE A 170 -2.85 13.50 -3.61
C ILE A 170 -3.64 14.09 -2.44
N ILE A 171 -4.96 13.89 -2.47
CA ILE A 171 -5.91 14.61 -1.64
C ILE A 171 -6.27 13.79 -0.40
N SER A 172 -5.88 14.29 0.77
CA SER A 172 -6.27 13.75 2.08
C SER A 172 -7.59 14.36 2.53
N ALA A 173 -8.72 13.82 2.05
CA ALA A 173 -10.06 14.32 2.38
C ALA A 173 -11.12 13.25 2.16
N ASP A 174 -12.29 13.46 2.76
CA ASP A 174 -13.47 12.66 2.43
C ASP A 174 -13.95 12.99 1.01
N ILE A 175 -14.29 11.97 0.21
CA ILE A 175 -14.80 12.17 -1.15
C ILE A 175 -16.00 13.13 -1.20
N ARG A 176 -16.83 13.14 -0.15
CA ARG A 176 -18.03 13.97 -0.03
C ARG A 176 -17.70 15.47 -0.07
N GLU A 177 -16.51 15.84 0.41
CA GLU A 177 -16.04 17.22 0.47
C GLU A 177 -15.45 17.68 -0.88
N ILE A 178 -14.91 16.75 -1.68
CA ILE A 178 -14.19 17.09 -2.91
C ILE A 178 -15.01 16.91 -4.18
N VAL A 179 -15.97 15.97 -4.20
CA VAL A 179 -16.65 15.56 -5.45
C VAL A 179 -17.44 16.69 -6.10
N ASN A 180 -17.99 17.61 -5.30
CA ASN A 180 -18.75 18.74 -5.82
C ASN A 180 -17.88 19.74 -6.60
N HIS A 181 -16.57 19.74 -6.33
CA HIS A 181 -15.58 20.65 -6.89
C HIS A 181 -14.44 19.89 -7.58
N ILE A 182 -14.69 18.67 -8.04
CA ILE A 182 -13.66 17.77 -8.58
C ILE A 182 -12.94 18.38 -9.79
N GLU A 183 -13.63 19.22 -10.54
CA GLU A 183 -13.10 20.01 -11.66
C GLU A 183 -11.94 20.92 -11.27
N HIS A 184 -11.82 21.34 -10.01
CA HIS A 184 -10.66 22.11 -9.52
C HIS A 184 -9.39 21.24 -9.39
N TYR A 185 -9.57 19.93 -9.31
CA TYR A 185 -8.50 18.95 -9.09
C TYR A 185 -8.16 18.16 -10.35
N ILE A 186 -8.81 18.42 -11.49
CA ILE A 186 -8.64 17.67 -12.74
C ILE A 186 -8.45 18.65 -13.88
N ASN A 187 -7.31 18.53 -14.57
CA ASN A 187 -6.97 19.44 -15.67
C ASN A 187 -6.80 18.71 -17.00
N ASN A 188 -6.92 17.38 -16.99
CA ASN A 188 -6.69 16.50 -18.13
C ASN A 188 -7.93 15.64 -18.38
N ASP A 189 -8.10 15.18 -19.62
CA ASP A 189 -9.04 14.08 -19.87
C ASP A 189 -8.54 12.80 -19.17
N ILE A 190 -9.47 12.10 -18.54
CA ILE A 190 -9.19 10.90 -17.74
C ILE A 190 -9.65 9.66 -18.49
N ASP A 191 -8.77 8.68 -18.61
CA ASP A 191 -9.08 7.42 -19.29
C ASP A 191 -9.79 6.44 -18.36
N VAL A 192 -9.34 6.34 -17.10
CA VAL A 192 -9.90 5.39 -16.13
C VAL A 192 -10.15 6.07 -14.79
N VAL A 193 -11.36 5.94 -14.25
CA VAL A 193 -11.60 6.17 -12.81
C VAL A 193 -11.66 4.84 -12.11
N MET A 194 -10.91 4.70 -11.02
CA MET A 194 -10.87 3.49 -10.22
C MET A 194 -11.04 3.80 -8.74
N GLY A 195 -11.48 2.82 -7.97
CA GLY A 195 -11.59 2.98 -6.53
C GLY A 195 -12.28 1.82 -5.82
N GLY A 196 -12.10 1.76 -4.51
CA GLY A 196 -12.74 0.76 -3.63
C GLY A 196 -13.57 1.42 -2.53
N PRO A 197 -14.79 1.93 -2.83
CA PRO A 197 -15.64 2.55 -1.82
C PRO A 197 -15.90 1.57 -0.65
N PRO A 198 -15.69 1.98 0.61
CA PRO A 198 -15.77 1.06 1.73
C PRO A 198 -17.22 0.66 2.01
N CYS A 199 -17.50 -0.64 2.07
CA CYS A 199 -18.84 -1.20 2.27
C CYS A 199 -18.91 -2.05 3.55
N GLN A 200 -18.64 -1.43 4.70
CA GLN A 200 -18.52 -2.13 5.98
C GLN A 200 -19.85 -2.70 6.52
N GLY A 201 -21.01 -2.17 6.10
CA GLY A 201 -22.33 -2.71 6.43
C GLY A 201 -22.64 -4.07 5.78
N PHE A 202 -21.88 -4.47 4.74
CA PHE A 202 -22.11 -5.68 3.94
C PHE A 202 -21.02 -6.76 4.12
N SER A 203 -20.09 -6.58 5.05
CA SER A 203 -19.03 -7.56 5.33
C SER A 203 -19.56 -8.75 6.12
N SER A 204 -19.16 -9.97 5.73
CA SER A 204 -19.46 -11.21 6.46
C SER A 204 -18.95 -11.21 7.92
N ALA A 205 -18.01 -10.32 8.25
CA ALA A 205 -17.47 -10.16 9.61
C ALA A 205 -18.38 -9.34 10.55
N ASN A 206 -19.35 -8.59 10.01
CA ASN A 206 -20.34 -7.86 10.80
C ASN A 206 -21.67 -8.62 10.76
N GLN A 207 -21.99 -9.34 11.84
CA GLN A 207 -23.25 -10.10 11.97
C GLN A 207 -24.48 -9.18 12.09
N GLN A 208 -24.29 -7.91 12.44
CA GLN A 208 -25.32 -6.88 12.37
C GLN A 208 -25.25 -6.21 11.00
N ARG A 209 -26.10 -6.66 10.07
CA ARG A 209 -26.34 -6.00 8.79
C ARG A 209 -27.05 -4.67 9.06
N ILE A 210 -26.29 -3.60 9.30
CA ILE A 210 -26.85 -2.26 9.45
C ILE A 210 -27.11 -1.75 8.03
N ILE A 211 -28.38 -1.86 7.60
CA ILE A 211 -28.86 -1.39 6.29
C ILE A 211 -28.61 0.12 6.15
N ASP A 212 -28.71 0.87 7.25
CA ASP A 212 -28.50 2.33 7.35
C ASP A 212 -27.05 2.77 7.62
N ASP A 213 -26.05 1.95 7.32
CA ASP A 213 -24.66 2.38 7.47
C ASP A 213 -24.35 3.50 6.45
N PRO A 214 -23.99 4.73 6.89
CA PRO A 214 -23.71 5.85 5.98
C PRO A 214 -22.56 5.58 5.00
N ARG A 215 -21.73 4.55 5.26
CA ARG A 215 -20.67 4.11 4.34
C ARG A 215 -21.24 3.41 3.10
N ASN A 216 -22.45 2.88 3.17
CA ASN A 216 -23.17 2.34 2.01
C ASN A 216 -23.52 3.44 0.99
N GLU A 217 -23.47 4.72 1.37
CA GLU A 217 -23.67 5.84 0.43
C GLU A 217 -22.40 6.25 -0.31
N LEU A 218 -21.20 5.82 0.12
CA LEU A 218 -19.94 6.27 -0.46
C LEU A 218 -19.75 5.86 -1.92
N TYR A 219 -20.34 4.73 -2.36
CA TYR A 219 -20.32 4.37 -3.78
C TYR A 219 -21.15 5.33 -4.64
N LYS A 220 -22.19 5.97 -4.08
CA LYS A 220 -22.97 6.98 -4.82
C LYS A 220 -22.16 8.24 -5.06
N TYR A 221 -21.31 8.63 -4.11
CA TYR A 221 -20.36 9.73 -4.32
C TYR A 221 -19.28 9.36 -5.34
N PHE A 222 -18.87 8.09 -5.41
CA PHE A 222 -18.01 7.58 -6.48
C PHE A 222 -18.69 7.68 -7.86
N ILE A 223 -19.96 7.28 -7.98
CA ILE A 223 -20.78 7.48 -9.19
C ILE A 223 -20.88 8.96 -9.55
N LYS A 224 -21.14 9.84 -8.58
CA LYS A 224 -21.18 11.29 -8.78
C LYS A 224 -19.86 11.85 -9.33
N ALA A 225 -18.72 11.31 -8.88
CA ALA A 225 -17.43 11.67 -9.43
C ALA A 225 -17.32 11.27 -10.92
N ILE A 226 -17.82 10.08 -11.28
CA ILE A 226 -17.83 9.59 -12.66
C ILE A 226 -18.73 10.46 -13.55
N GLU A 227 -19.88 10.91 -13.05
CA GLU A 227 -20.76 11.83 -13.78
C GLU A 227 -20.06 13.15 -14.14
N LYS A 228 -19.21 13.66 -13.25
CA LYS A 228 -18.43 14.88 -13.47
C LYS A 228 -17.20 14.68 -14.36
N ILE A 229 -16.53 13.53 -14.23
CA ILE A 229 -15.26 13.24 -14.91
C ILE A 229 -15.48 12.69 -16.32
N ALA A 230 -16.52 11.88 -16.50
CA ALA A 230 -16.84 11.14 -17.71
C ALA A 230 -15.67 10.30 -18.27
N PRO A 231 -15.03 9.40 -17.49
CA PRO A 231 -13.90 8.60 -17.96
C PRO A 231 -14.28 7.58 -19.06
N LYS A 232 -13.31 7.06 -19.80
CA LYS A 232 -13.58 5.99 -20.80
C LYS A 232 -13.92 4.66 -20.13
N PHE A 233 -13.23 4.34 -19.04
CA PHE A 233 -13.48 3.16 -18.21
C PHE A 233 -13.68 3.53 -16.74
N VAL A 234 -14.43 2.67 -16.06
CA VAL A 234 -14.59 2.68 -14.60
C VAL A 234 -14.21 1.31 -14.05
N VAL A 235 -13.41 1.28 -12.98
CA VAL A 235 -13.10 0.05 -12.25
C VAL A 235 -13.43 0.24 -10.78
N MET A 236 -14.53 -0.36 -10.32
CA MET A 236 -14.90 -0.33 -8.91
C MET A 236 -14.58 -1.68 -8.26
N GLU A 237 -13.76 -1.66 -7.22
CA GLU A 237 -13.48 -2.84 -6.40
C GLU A 237 -14.38 -2.88 -5.17
N ASN A 238 -14.81 -4.09 -4.79
CA ASN A 238 -15.47 -4.30 -3.52
C ASN A 238 -15.31 -5.74 -2.99
N VAL A 239 -15.76 -5.97 -1.75
CA VAL A 239 -15.82 -7.29 -1.14
C VAL A 239 -16.90 -8.16 -1.79
N ARG A 240 -16.70 -9.48 -1.80
CA ARG A 240 -17.69 -10.46 -2.30
C ARG A 240 -19.07 -10.31 -1.64
N GLY A 241 -19.12 -9.85 -0.39
CA GLY A 241 -20.37 -9.60 0.34
C GLY A 241 -21.34 -8.62 -0.34
N MET A 242 -20.86 -7.79 -1.28
CA MET A 242 -21.70 -6.91 -2.09
C MET A 242 -22.43 -7.60 -3.25
N LEU A 243 -22.13 -8.87 -3.55
CA LEU A 243 -22.74 -9.57 -4.69
C LEU A 243 -24.28 -9.52 -4.73
N PRO A 244 -25.01 -9.65 -3.60
CA PRO A 244 -26.47 -9.53 -3.62
C PRO A 244 -27.01 -8.16 -4.08
N TYR A 245 -26.20 -7.11 -4.01
CA TYR A 245 -26.56 -5.73 -4.40
C TYR A 245 -25.98 -5.33 -5.75
N ALA A 246 -25.24 -6.23 -6.41
CA ALA A 246 -24.51 -5.91 -7.62
C ALA A 246 -25.41 -5.45 -8.77
N GLN A 247 -26.61 -6.02 -8.89
CA GLN A 247 -27.56 -5.66 -9.93
C GLN A 247 -28.05 -4.21 -9.79
N GLN A 248 -28.36 -3.76 -8.58
CA GLN A 248 -28.73 -2.38 -8.30
C GLN A 248 -27.59 -1.42 -8.67
N ILE A 249 -26.36 -1.75 -8.28
CA ILE A 249 -25.19 -0.94 -8.61
C ILE A 249 -24.98 -0.86 -10.12
N ILE A 250 -25.14 -1.98 -10.84
CA ILE A 250 -25.06 -2.00 -12.32
C ILE A 250 -26.13 -1.09 -12.94
N GLU A 251 -27.34 -1.09 -12.40
CA GLU A 251 -28.43 -0.21 -12.85
C GLU A 251 -28.09 1.26 -12.58
N ASP A 252 -27.56 1.61 -11.41
CA ASP A 252 -27.10 2.97 -11.09
C ASP A 252 -26.04 3.45 -12.10
N TYR A 253 -25.08 2.60 -12.46
CA TYR A 253 -24.11 2.92 -13.52
C TYR A 253 -24.75 3.09 -14.89
N ASN A 254 -25.66 2.20 -15.28
CA ASN A 254 -26.32 2.26 -16.59
C ASN A 254 -27.27 3.47 -16.71
N ASN A 255 -27.72 4.03 -15.58
CA ASN A 255 -28.55 5.23 -15.52
C ASN A 255 -27.76 6.53 -15.66
N ILE A 256 -26.42 6.49 -15.61
CA ILE A 256 -25.56 7.66 -15.81
C ILE A 256 -25.80 8.26 -17.20
N LYS A 257 -26.12 9.56 -17.24
CA LYS A 257 -26.25 10.35 -18.47
C LYS A 257 -25.47 11.64 -18.36
N ILE A 258 -24.33 11.73 -19.05
CA ILE A 258 -23.42 12.87 -18.96
C ILE A 258 -23.48 13.68 -20.26
N LYS A 259 -23.78 14.98 -20.16
CA LYS A 259 -23.79 15.89 -21.31
C LYS A 259 -22.47 16.67 -21.35
N LYS A 260 -21.59 16.39 -22.32
CA LYS A 260 -20.32 17.10 -22.54
C LYS A 260 -20.33 17.70 -23.95
N GLY A 261 -20.60 19.00 -24.04
CA GLY A 261 -20.82 19.70 -25.31
C GLY A 261 -22.07 19.19 -26.03
N LYS A 262 -21.93 18.77 -27.30
CA LYS A 262 -23.02 18.22 -28.11
C LYS A 262 -23.23 16.71 -27.93
N LYS A 263 -22.35 16.04 -27.17
CA LYS A 263 -22.42 14.59 -26.95
C LYS A 263 -23.05 14.27 -25.60
N THR A 264 -23.85 13.21 -25.60
CA THR A 264 -24.33 12.56 -24.39
C THR A 264 -23.60 11.25 -24.25
N TYR A 265 -23.01 10.99 -23.09
CA TYR A 265 -22.34 9.74 -22.78
C TYR A 265 -23.17 8.97 -21.76
N THR A 266 -23.34 7.68 -22.04
CA THR A 266 -23.86 6.69 -21.09
C THR A 266 -22.80 5.62 -20.82
N TYR A 267 -23.07 4.71 -19.89
CA TYR A 267 -22.18 3.60 -19.57
C TYR A 267 -22.92 2.27 -19.68
N LYS A 268 -22.17 1.23 -20.06
CA LYS A 268 -22.56 -0.15 -19.82
C LYS A 268 -21.63 -0.75 -18.78
N THR A 269 -22.20 -1.37 -17.77
CA THR A 269 -21.46 -1.98 -16.67
C THR A 269 -21.82 -3.46 -16.51
N ASP A 270 -20.83 -4.25 -16.12
CA ASP A 270 -21.00 -5.63 -15.66
C ASP A 270 -20.07 -5.87 -14.46
N CYS A 271 -20.27 -6.96 -13.73
CA CYS A 271 -19.44 -7.30 -12.58
C CYS A 271 -19.07 -8.78 -12.52
N LYS A 272 -17.94 -9.08 -11.87
CA LYS A 272 -17.52 -10.46 -11.62
C LYS A 272 -16.72 -10.60 -10.34
N VAL A 273 -16.89 -11.73 -9.65
CA VAL A 273 -15.98 -12.11 -8.56
C VAL A 273 -14.70 -12.67 -9.16
N LEU A 274 -13.59 -11.99 -8.89
CA LEU A 274 -12.26 -12.40 -9.31
C LEU A 274 -11.47 -12.90 -8.09
N VAL A 275 -10.64 -13.92 -8.29
CA VAL A 275 -9.81 -14.52 -7.24
C VAL A 275 -8.34 -14.23 -7.51
N SER A 276 -7.65 -13.65 -6.55
CA SER A 276 -6.24 -13.20 -6.71
C SER A 276 -5.27 -14.33 -7.08
N ASP A 277 -5.52 -15.57 -6.66
CA ASP A 277 -4.65 -16.71 -6.96
C ASP A 277 -4.60 -17.04 -8.47
N ASN A 278 -5.67 -16.75 -9.21
CA ASN A 278 -5.75 -16.88 -10.66
C ASN A 278 -4.85 -15.85 -11.39
N PHE A 279 -4.49 -14.75 -10.73
CA PHE A 279 -3.51 -13.77 -11.22
C PHE A 279 -2.07 -14.12 -10.81
N GLY A 280 -1.87 -15.25 -10.13
CA GLY A 280 -0.55 -15.68 -9.66
C GLY A 280 -0.14 -15.10 -8.30
N VAL A 281 -1.04 -14.42 -7.58
CA VAL A 281 -0.82 -13.97 -6.21
C VAL A 281 -0.75 -15.17 -5.27
N ALA A 282 0.16 -15.18 -4.30
CA ALA A 282 0.32 -16.26 -3.31
C ALA A 282 -0.77 -16.24 -2.22
N GLN A 283 -2.00 -15.87 -2.58
CA GLN A 283 -3.14 -15.64 -1.70
C GLN A 283 -4.43 -16.00 -2.43
N LYS A 284 -5.38 -16.63 -1.74
CA LYS A 284 -6.77 -16.73 -2.18
C LYS A 284 -7.58 -15.60 -1.55
N ARG A 285 -7.85 -14.57 -2.34
CA ARG A 285 -8.69 -13.42 -1.98
C ARG A 285 -9.68 -13.18 -3.10
N GLU A 286 -10.96 -13.20 -2.76
CA GLU A 286 -12.05 -12.93 -3.68
C GLU A 286 -12.41 -11.45 -3.62
N ARG A 287 -12.64 -10.83 -4.78
CA ARG A 287 -13.10 -9.45 -4.91
C ARG A 287 -14.13 -9.33 -6.01
N LEU A 288 -15.20 -8.61 -5.71
CA LEU A 288 -16.20 -8.24 -6.70
C LEU A 288 -15.69 -7.01 -7.44
N ILE A 289 -15.48 -7.15 -8.74
CA ILE A 289 -15.00 -6.08 -9.60
C ILE A 289 -16.13 -5.68 -10.54
N PHE A 290 -16.42 -4.39 -10.62
CA PHE A 290 -17.29 -3.80 -11.63
C PHE A 290 -16.43 -3.14 -12.70
N ILE A 291 -16.78 -3.35 -13.96
CA ILE A 291 -16.15 -2.67 -15.10
C ILE A 291 -17.25 -1.94 -15.85
N GLY A 292 -17.18 -0.61 -15.82
CA GLY A 292 -18.02 0.28 -16.62
C GLY A 292 -17.26 0.75 -17.84
N ILE A 293 -17.91 0.78 -19.01
CA ILE A 293 -17.34 1.26 -20.26
C ILE A 293 -18.27 2.32 -20.84
N ARG A 294 -17.69 3.46 -21.22
CA ARG A 294 -18.43 4.56 -21.84
C ARG A 294 -18.89 4.18 -23.24
N GLU A 295 -20.11 4.57 -23.59
CA GLU A 295 -20.83 4.09 -24.79
C GLU A 295 -20.09 4.32 -26.12
N ASP A 296 -19.40 5.45 -26.28
CA ASP A 296 -18.62 5.75 -27.48
C ASP A 296 -17.49 4.73 -27.71
N LEU A 297 -16.93 4.19 -26.63
CA LEU A 297 -15.91 3.16 -26.69
C LEU A 297 -16.50 1.77 -26.98
N LEU A 298 -17.68 1.46 -26.43
CA LEU A 298 -18.41 0.22 -26.75
C LEU A 298 -18.60 0.10 -28.27
N ILE A 299 -19.04 1.19 -28.91
CA ILE A 299 -19.32 1.24 -30.35
C ILE A 299 -18.01 1.22 -31.15
N SER A 300 -17.08 2.13 -30.85
CA SER A 300 -15.86 2.29 -31.67
C SER A 300 -14.89 1.12 -31.57
N LYS A 301 -14.87 0.39 -30.45
CA LYS A 301 -14.01 -0.78 -30.25
C LYS A 301 -14.75 -2.11 -30.37
N ASN A 302 -16.09 -2.09 -30.50
CA ASN A 302 -16.95 -3.28 -30.51
C ASN A 302 -16.67 -4.20 -29.30
N ILE A 303 -16.72 -3.62 -28.09
CA ILE A 303 -16.42 -4.33 -26.84
C ILE A 303 -17.54 -4.18 -25.83
N MET A 304 -17.74 -5.20 -25.00
CA MET A 304 -18.65 -5.21 -23.86
C MET A 304 -17.89 -5.51 -22.56
N PRO A 305 -18.37 -5.04 -21.40
CA PRO A 305 -17.77 -5.37 -20.11
C PRO A 305 -17.59 -6.88 -19.87
N SER A 306 -18.57 -7.69 -20.29
CA SER A 306 -18.51 -9.15 -20.18
C SER A 306 -17.33 -9.76 -20.95
N GLN A 307 -16.99 -9.21 -22.12
CA GLN A 307 -15.83 -9.63 -22.92
C GLN A 307 -14.51 -9.25 -22.25
N ILE A 308 -14.45 -8.12 -21.53
CA ILE A 308 -13.28 -7.77 -20.71
C ILE A 308 -13.06 -8.83 -19.63
N PHE A 309 -14.10 -9.24 -18.92
CA PHE A 309 -13.99 -10.31 -17.92
C PHE A 309 -13.59 -11.66 -18.54
N GLN A 310 -14.16 -12.03 -19.68
CA GLN A 310 -13.77 -13.26 -20.39
C GLN A 310 -12.28 -13.24 -20.76
N GLN A 311 -11.77 -12.11 -21.25
CA GLN A 311 -10.35 -11.98 -21.58
C GLN A 311 -9.46 -12.06 -20.33
N ILE A 312 -9.87 -11.44 -19.22
CA ILE A 312 -9.16 -11.56 -17.93
C ILE A 312 -9.06 -13.04 -17.51
N GLU A 313 -10.15 -13.80 -17.61
CA GLU A 313 -10.16 -15.22 -17.26
C GLU A 313 -9.29 -16.07 -18.18
N ILE A 314 -9.31 -15.79 -19.49
CA ILE A 314 -8.43 -16.46 -20.46
C ILE A 314 -6.95 -16.18 -20.13
N ASP A 315 -6.61 -14.93 -19.81
CA ASP A 315 -5.25 -14.55 -19.43
C ASP A 315 -4.85 -15.24 -18.12
N CYS A 316 -5.76 -15.31 -17.13
CA CYS A 316 -5.53 -16.00 -15.85
C CYS A 316 -5.30 -17.51 -15.99
N LYS A 317 -5.95 -18.20 -16.95
CA LYS A 317 -5.72 -19.63 -17.20
C LYS A 317 -4.27 -19.95 -17.58
N LYS A 318 -3.55 -18.98 -18.16
CA LYS A 318 -2.14 -19.10 -18.57
C LYS A 318 -1.17 -18.71 -17.46
N THR A 319 -1.66 -18.14 -16.37
CA THR A 319 -0.83 -17.60 -15.30
C THR A 319 -0.36 -18.70 -14.36
N LYS A 320 0.94 -18.70 -14.05
CA LYS A 320 1.52 -19.58 -13.03
C LYS A 320 0.97 -19.22 -11.64
N LYS A 321 0.41 -20.21 -10.95
CA LYS A 321 0.01 -20.08 -9.55
C LYS A 321 1.22 -20.19 -8.62
N HIS A 322 1.16 -19.48 -7.49
CA HIS A 322 2.20 -19.47 -6.47
C HIS A 322 1.63 -19.84 -5.10
N LEU A 323 2.48 -20.41 -4.26
CA LEU A 323 2.16 -20.89 -2.93
C LEU A 323 2.69 -19.90 -1.88
N LEU A 324 2.22 -20.03 -0.64
CA LEU A 324 2.70 -19.20 0.46
C LEU A 324 4.22 -19.29 0.64
N LYS A 325 4.80 -20.48 0.49
CA LYS A 325 6.27 -20.66 0.59
C LYS A 325 7.03 -19.83 -0.44
N ASP A 326 6.48 -19.60 -1.63
CA ASP A 326 7.14 -18.79 -2.67
C ASP A 326 7.21 -17.31 -2.25
N ALA A 327 6.17 -16.81 -1.58
CA ALA A 327 6.13 -15.46 -1.02
C ALA A 327 7.04 -15.30 0.21
N LEU A 328 7.14 -16.32 1.06
CA LEU A 328 7.98 -16.26 2.26
C LEU A 328 9.45 -16.63 2.01
N ALA A 329 9.80 -17.09 0.82
CA ALA A 329 11.15 -17.53 0.50
C ALA A 329 12.18 -16.40 0.65
N HIS A 330 13.40 -16.80 1.03
CA HIS A 330 14.61 -15.96 1.14
C HIS A 330 14.60 -14.82 2.17
N ILE A 331 13.43 -14.36 2.62
CA ILE A 331 13.36 -13.30 3.63
C ILE A 331 14.01 -13.77 4.94
N LYS A 332 14.64 -12.82 5.65
CA LYS A 332 15.34 -13.07 6.91
C LYS A 332 14.41 -13.78 7.91
N LYS A 333 14.93 -14.79 8.61
CA LYS A 333 14.20 -15.40 9.73
C LYS A 333 14.25 -14.46 10.93
N LEU A 334 13.13 -14.35 11.66
CA LEU A 334 13.01 -13.47 12.81
C LEU A 334 12.42 -14.21 14.01
N GLU A 335 12.78 -13.76 15.19
CA GLU A 335 12.18 -14.17 16.47
C GLU A 335 11.02 -13.25 16.84
N ALA A 336 10.11 -13.73 17.71
CA ALA A 336 9.09 -12.88 18.30
C ALA A 336 9.67 -12.07 19.47
N PRO A 337 9.52 -10.73 19.51
CA PRO A 337 9.82 -9.96 20.70
C PRO A 337 9.05 -10.50 21.92
N ARG A 338 9.76 -10.66 23.03
CA ARG A 338 9.24 -11.13 24.32
C ARG A 338 9.08 -10.04 25.36
N GLU A 339 9.60 -8.85 25.05
CA GLU A 339 9.46 -7.65 25.84
C GLU A 339 8.39 -6.73 25.24
N LYS A 340 7.53 -6.18 26.10
CA LYS A 340 6.49 -5.23 25.67
C LYS A 340 7.15 -3.95 25.13
N ASN A 341 6.41 -3.22 24.30
CA ASN A 341 6.83 -1.94 23.71
C ASN A 341 8.03 -1.99 22.74
N MET A 342 8.53 -3.17 22.39
CA MET A 342 9.59 -3.32 21.38
C MET A 342 9.12 -3.26 19.92
N THR A 343 7.82 -3.16 19.69
CA THR A 343 7.23 -3.20 18.34
C THR A 343 7.78 -2.12 17.40
N GLU A 344 8.13 -0.93 17.91
CA GLU A 344 8.69 0.18 17.12
C GLU A 344 10.22 0.25 17.16
N VAL A 345 10.89 -0.50 18.04
CA VAL A 345 12.36 -0.52 18.22
C VAL A 345 13.04 -1.50 17.26
N ASP A 346 13.89 -1.03 16.36
CA ASP A 346 14.58 -1.88 15.38
C ASP A 346 15.61 -2.78 16.07
N ASP A 347 15.65 -4.06 15.69
CA ASP A 347 16.53 -5.05 16.28
C ASP A 347 16.91 -6.13 15.26
N ASP A 348 18.09 -6.72 15.41
CA ASP A 348 18.61 -7.68 14.42
C ASP A 348 17.87 -9.03 14.47
N LYS A 349 17.37 -9.44 15.64
CA LYS A 349 16.67 -10.72 15.83
C LYS A 349 15.18 -10.61 15.51
N THR A 350 14.57 -9.49 15.86
CA THR A 350 13.12 -9.27 15.75
C THR A 350 12.74 -8.38 14.57
N GLY A 351 13.71 -7.81 13.87
CA GLY A 351 13.56 -7.15 12.58
C GLY A 351 13.51 -5.63 12.65
N LYS A 352 13.52 -5.00 11.47
CA LYS A 352 13.70 -3.56 11.31
C LYS A 352 12.69 -2.97 10.34
N LYS A 353 12.46 -1.65 10.45
CA LYS A 353 11.67 -0.91 9.46
C LYS A 353 12.39 -0.78 8.12
N VAL A 354 13.71 -0.65 8.13
CA VAL A 354 14.59 -0.69 6.96
C VAL A 354 15.72 -1.66 7.28
N ASP A 355 15.87 -2.73 6.49
CA ASP A 355 16.98 -3.67 6.63
C ASP A 355 17.67 -3.91 5.28
N VAL A 356 18.93 -4.34 5.34
CA VAL A 356 19.66 -4.79 4.15
C VAL A 356 19.04 -6.09 3.68
N ASN A 357 18.78 -6.19 2.37
CA ASN A 357 18.17 -7.38 1.82
C ASN A 357 19.22 -8.50 1.67
N PRO A 358 19.05 -9.70 2.27
CA PRO A 358 20.04 -10.78 2.18
C PRO A 358 19.95 -11.57 0.86
N PHE A 359 19.06 -11.18 -0.06
CA PHE A 359 18.82 -11.80 -1.35
C PHE A 359 18.64 -10.71 -2.41
N ASN A 360 18.69 -11.07 -3.69
CA ASN A 360 18.57 -10.16 -4.83
C ASN A 360 17.12 -9.77 -5.12
N GLY A 361 16.12 -10.59 -4.76
CA GLY A 361 14.70 -10.29 -4.97
C GLY A 361 14.13 -10.87 -6.26
N ASN A 362 14.84 -11.80 -6.89
CA ASN A 362 14.46 -12.44 -8.13
C ASN A 362 14.81 -13.95 -8.17
N GLU A 363 14.97 -14.58 -7.00
CA GLU A 363 15.43 -15.96 -6.85
C GLU A 363 14.40 -16.98 -7.33
N ASN A 364 13.11 -16.71 -7.11
CA ASN A 364 12.01 -17.57 -7.54
C ASN A 364 11.02 -16.82 -8.43
N SER A 365 10.10 -17.54 -9.07
CA SER A 365 9.16 -16.93 -10.01
C SER A 365 8.20 -15.91 -9.36
N TYR A 366 7.90 -16.06 -8.07
CA TYR A 366 7.04 -15.12 -7.35
C TYR A 366 7.77 -13.81 -7.04
N LEU A 367 9.01 -13.88 -6.57
CA LEU A 367 9.84 -12.70 -6.33
C LEU A 367 10.12 -11.96 -7.66
N LYS A 368 10.40 -12.69 -8.75
CA LYS A 368 10.49 -12.11 -10.10
C LYS A 368 9.22 -11.36 -10.50
N LEU A 369 8.04 -11.91 -10.18
CA LEU A 369 6.74 -11.30 -10.48
C LEU A 369 6.52 -10.00 -9.71
N ILE A 370 6.67 -10.01 -8.38
CA ILE A 370 6.36 -8.83 -7.55
C ILE A 370 7.45 -7.75 -7.64
N ASN A 371 8.72 -8.13 -7.78
CA ASN A 371 9.84 -7.18 -7.88
C ASN A 371 10.16 -6.80 -9.33
N GLN A 372 9.46 -7.39 -10.31
CA GLN A 372 9.64 -7.16 -11.75
C GLN A 372 11.07 -7.43 -12.23
N ASN A 373 11.65 -8.55 -11.78
CA ASN A 373 13.04 -8.97 -12.02
C ASN A 373 14.13 -8.00 -11.52
N ARG A 374 13.77 -6.90 -10.87
CA ARG A 374 14.74 -5.93 -10.33
C ARG A 374 15.51 -6.55 -9.16
N LYS A 375 16.76 -6.11 -9.00
CA LYS A 375 17.51 -6.35 -7.78
C LYS A 375 16.98 -5.41 -6.69
N ILE A 376 16.64 -5.97 -5.53
CA ILE A 376 16.15 -5.25 -4.36
C ILE A 376 17.21 -5.31 -3.27
N ASP A 377 17.80 -4.17 -2.96
CA ASP A 377 18.93 -4.05 -2.05
C ASP A 377 18.53 -3.87 -0.59
N PHE A 378 17.30 -3.40 -0.35
CA PHE A 378 16.76 -3.09 0.97
C PHE A 378 15.33 -3.62 1.07
N VAL A 379 14.97 -4.11 2.25
CA VAL A 379 13.62 -4.58 2.54
C VAL A 379 13.00 -3.70 3.62
N PHE A 380 11.72 -3.37 3.43
CA PHE A 380 11.00 -2.48 4.34
C PHE A 380 9.96 -3.20 5.19
N ASN A 381 9.72 -2.70 6.41
CA ASN A 381 8.69 -3.19 7.33
C ASN A 381 8.78 -4.70 7.65
N HIS A 382 9.97 -5.30 7.60
CA HIS A 382 10.15 -6.70 7.98
C HIS A 382 10.52 -6.81 9.46
N LYS A 383 9.47 -6.82 10.28
CA LYS A 383 9.58 -6.79 11.73
C LYS A 383 8.49 -7.62 12.39
N ALA A 384 8.88 -8.40 13.40
CA ALA A 384 8.00 -9.29 14.12
C ALA A 384 7.23 -8.55 15.21
N ARG A 385 6.00 -9.01 15.46
CA ARG A 385 5.12 -8.49 16.51
C ARG A 385 5.46 -9.12 17.86
N TYR A 386 5.42 -8.32 18.93
CA TYR A 386 5.44 -8.82 20.30
C TYR A 386 4.46 -9.99 20.49
N THR A 387 4.95 -11.04 21.14
CA THR A 387 4.16 -12.22 21.47
C THR A 387 4.35 -12.51 22.96
N ASN A 388 3.25 -12.62 23.72
CA ASN A 388 3.29 -12.99 25.14
C ASN A 388 3.57 -14.50 25.33
N ASP A 389 3.74 -14.95 26.57
CA ASP A 389 4.10 -16.33 26.87
C ASP A 389 3.08 -17.35 26.39
N ILE A 390 1.81 -17.13 26.72
CA ILE A 390 0.69 -17.99 26.31
C ILE A 390 0.66 -18.14 24.77
N ASN A 391 0.68 -17.03 24.04
CA ASN A 391 0.59 -17.06 22.58
C ASN A 391 1.78 -17.75 21.94
N TYR A 392 2.97 -17.63 22.52
CA TYR A 392 4.16 -18.28 21.99
C TYR A 392 4.13 -19.78 22.17
N GLU A 393 3.70 -20.27 23.33
CA GLU A 393 3.49 -21.71 23.53
C GLU A 393 2.41 -22.25 22.58
N ILE A 394 1.31 -21.51 22.38
CA ILE A 394 0.31 -21.88 21.37
C ILE A 394 0.95 -21.96 19.96
N TYR A 395 1.68 -20.93 19.54
CA TYR A 395 2.31 -20.89 18.21
C TYR A 395 3.33 -22.02 18.01
N LYS A 396 4.01 -22.43 19.09
CA LYS A 396 5.01 -23.51 19.09
C LYS A 396 4.34 -24.87 18.93
N ILE A 397 3.23 -25.11 19.63
CA ILE A 397 2.51 -26.39 19.65
C ILE A 397 1.76 -26.65 18.34
N LEU A 398 1.11 -25.62 17.78
CA LEU A 398 0.32 -25.78 16.56
C LEU A 398 1.17 -26.25 15.38
N LYS A 399 0.65 -27.22 14.64
CA LYS A 399 1.15 -27.65 13.32
C LYS A 399 0.49 -26.83 12.22
N GLN A 400 1.08 -26.82 11.02
CA GLN A 400 0.50 -26.14 9.87
C GLN A 400 -0.92 -26.66 9.59
N GLY A 401 -1.87 -25.75 9.41
CA GLY A 401 -3.28 -26.05 9.19
C GLY A 401 -4.11 -26.23 10.48
N GLU A 402 -3.48 -26.29 11.65
CA GLU A 402 -4.19 -26.29 12.93
C GLU A 402 -4.56 -24.86 13.35
N ASP A 403 -5.63 -24.76 14.14
CA ASP A 403 -6.14 -23.53 14.73
C ASP A 403 -6.34 -23.64 16.25
N GLY A 404 -6.91 -22.61 16.86
CA GLY A 404 -7.18 -22.54 18.30
C GLY A 404 -8.19 -23.58 18.82
N THR A 405 -8.82 -24.37 17.96
CA THR A 405 -9.69 -25.49 18.36
C THR A 405 -8.94 -26.81 18.54
N SER A 406 -7.63 -26.85 18.21
CA SER A 406 -6.80 -28.04 18.41
C SER A 406 -6.74 -28.45 19.89
N GLU A 407 -7.02 -29.73 20.17
CA GLU A 407 -7.00 -30.30 21.52
C GLU A 407 -5.64 -30.08 22.21
N LYS A 408 -4.55 -30.01 21.45
CA LYS A 408 -3.18 -29.80 21.94
C LYS A 408 -2.99 -28.49 22.69
N VAL A 409 -3.73 -27.44 22.32
CA VAL A 409 -3.59 -26.10 22.93
C VAL A 409 -4.75 -25.77 23.85
N LYS A 410 -5.73 -26.66 24.01
CA LYS A 410 -6.94 -26.43 24.80
C LYS A 410 -6.67 -26.00 26.23
N HIS A 411 -5.69 -26.63 26.88
CA HIS A 411 -5.29 -26.36 28.26
C HIS A 411 -4.66 -24.96 28.48
N ILE A 412 -4.19 -24.31 27.41
CA ILE A 412 -3.59 -22.96 27.44
C ILE A 412 -4.36 -21.92 26.61
N MET A 413 -5.50 -22.29 26.00
CA MET A 413 -6.23 -21.44 25.07
C MET A 413 -7.03 -20.36 25.82
N PRO A 414 -6.67 -19.06 25.72
CA PRO A 414 -7.31 -18.00 26.50
C PRO A 414 -8.77 -17.73 26.09
N TYR A 415 -9.20 -18.19 24.91
CA TYR A 415 -10.53 -17.93 24.35
C TYR A 415 -11.39 -19.18 24.23
N LEU A 416 -11.11 -20.24 25.00
CA LEU A 416 -11.83 -21.52 24.93
C LEU A 416 -13.36 -21.36 24.93
N HIS A 417 -13.88 -20.47 25.79
CA HIS A 417 -15.30 -20.17 25.92
C HIS A 417 -15.92 -19.47 24.69
N ARG A 418 -15.11 -18.93 23.77
CA ARG A 418 -15.55 -18.23 22.55
C ARG A 418 -15.21 -18.98 21.27
N ASN A 419 -14.80 -20.24 21.33
CA ASN A 419 -14.48 -21.04 20.13
C ASN A 419 -15.67 -21.16 19.16
N HIS A 420 -16.91 -21.06 19.65
CA HIS A 420 -18.11 -21.02 18.80
C HIS A 420 -18.25 -19.72 17.99
N ILE A 421 -17.61 -18.64 18.42
CA ILE A 421 -17.60 -17.30 17.77
C ILE A 421 -16.34 -17.13 16.91
N PHE A 422 -15.20 -17.68 17.35
CA PHE A 422 -13.89 -17.47 16.74
C PHE A 422 -13.28 -18.77 16.20
N LYS A 423 -14.04 -19.51 15.38
CA LYS A 423 -13.68 -20.84 14.86
C LYS A 423 -12.33 -20.92 14.12
N ASP A 424 -11.75 -19.79 13.69
CA ASP A 424 -10.47 -19.74 12.95
C ASP A 424 -9.39 -18.86 13.62
N LYS A 425 -9.55 -18.53 14.90
CA LYS A 425 -8.52 -17.78 15.65
C LYS A 425 -7.33 -18.71 15.92
N TYR A 426 -6.11 -18.15 15.96
CA TYR A 426 -4.86 -18.91 16.12
C TYR A 426 -4.56 -19.91 15.01
N PHE A 427 -4.70 -19.52 13.74
CA PHE A 427 -4.40 -20.40 12.62
C PHE A 427 -2.94 -20.35 12.19
N LYS A 428 -2.30 -21.53 12.12
CA LYS A 428 -0.95 -21.69 11.57
C LYS A 428 -1.01 -21.96 10.09
N LEU A 429 -0.42 -21.05 9.32
CA LEU A 429 -0.50 -21.07 7.86
C LEU A 429 0.11 -22.36 7.29
N VAL A 430 -0.38 -22.76 6.11
CA VAL A 430 0.11 -23.91 5.35
C VAL A 430 0.96 -23.41 4.20
N GLU A 431 2.24 -23.76 4.19
CA GLU A 431 3.21 -23.20 3.23
C GLU A 431 3.00 -23.70 1.79
N ASP A 432 2.48 -24.92 1.64
CA ASP A 432 2.25 -25.59 0.35
C ASP A 432 0.89 -25.26 -0.28
N LYS A 433 0.21 -24.23 0.20
CA LYS A 433 -1.03 -23.69 -0.37
C LYS A 433 -0.92 -22.16 -0.46
N PRO A 434 -1.70 -21.49 -1.33
CA PRO A 434 -1.82 -20.03 -1.25
C PRO A 434 -2.32 -19.62 0.14
N SER A 435 -1.88 -18.46 0.63
CA SER A 435 -2.35 -17.93 1.91
C SER A 435 -3.86 -17.69 1.90
N ARG A 436 -4.47 -17.76 3.07
CA ARG A 436 -5.78 -17.15 3.32
C ARG A 436 -5.70 -15.62 3.15
N THR A 437 -6.86 -14.98 3.06
CA THR A 437 -6.96 -13.54 2.82
C THR A 437 -6.27 -12.71 3.91
N ILE A 438 -5.38 -11.81 3.51
CA ILE A 438 -4.80 -10.79 4.37
C ILE A 438 -5.86 -9.73 4.67
N THR A 439 -6.26 -9.62 5.94
CA THR A 439 -7.33 -8.71 6.37
C THR A 439 -6.75 -7.51 7.11
N ALA A 440 -7.45 -6.37 7.04
CA ALA A 440 -7.08 -5.19 7.82
C ALA A 440 -7.21 -5.40 9.33
N HIS A 441 -7.95 -6.43 9.76
CA HIS A 441 -8.05 -6.84 11.16
C HIS A 441 -6.72 -7.33 11.74
N LEU A 442 -5.74 -7.68 10.90
CA LEU A 442 -4.38 -8.01 11.37
C LEU A 442 -3.73 -6.90 12.21
N LYS A 443 -4.23 -5.65 12.10
CA LYS A 443 -3.86 -4.55 12.99
C LYS A 443 -4.19 -4.82 14.47
N MET A 444 -5.26 -5.57 14.74
CA MET A 444 -5.75 -5.87 16.10
C MET A 444 -4.96 -7.01 16.71
N ASP A 445 -4.96 -8.16 16.04
CA ASP A 445 -4.16 -9.32 16.36
C ASP A 445 -3.73 -10.04 15.08
N CYS A 446 -2.63 -10.77 15.13
CA CYS A 446 -2.15 -11.53 13.98
C CYS A 446 -2.35 -13.04 14.17
N HIS A 447 -3.27 -13.44 15.06
CA HIS A 447 -3.46 -14.84 15.43
C HIS A 447 -4.00 -15.68 14.27
N SER A 448 -4.73 -15.07 13.33
CA SER A 448 -5.21 -15.78 12.14
C SER A 448 -4.11 -16.08 11.11
N HIS A 449 -2.89 -15.55 11.29
CA HIS A 449 -1.78 -15.66 10.35
C HIS A 449 -0.46 -15.94 11.08
N ILE A 450 -0.39 -17.09 11.75
CA ILE A 450 0.85 -17.57 12.39
C ILE A 450 1.79 -18.10 11.30
N HIS A 451 3.07 -17.74 11.37
CA HIS A 451 4.07 -18.15 10.40
C HIS A 451 4.19 -19.69 10.34
N PRO A 452 4.26 -20.31 9.15
CA PRO A 452 4.21 -21.78 9.00
C PRO A 452 5.34 -22.52 9.74
N LYS A 453 6.53 -21.91 9.81
CA LYS A 453 7.76 -22.50 10.39
C LYS A 453 8.34 -21.80 11.63
N GLN A 454 7.92 -20.57 11.94
CA GLN A 454 8.57 -19.72 12.94
C GLN A 454 7.56 -19.50 14.07
N VAL A 455 8.02 -19.40 15.32
CA VAL A 455 7.15 -19.22 16.50
C VAL A 455 6.77 -17.74 16.65
N ARG A 456 6.08 -17.22 15.65
CA ARG A 456 5.61 -15.83 15.57
C ARG A 456 4.47 -15.71 14.56
N SER A 457 3.79 -14.58 14.58
CA SER A 457 2.93 -14.18 13.46
C SER A 457 3.76 -13.70 12.26
N ILE A 458 3.13 -13.65 11.08
CA ILE A 458 3.76 -13.03 9.92
C ILE A 458 4.05 -11.54 10.16
N THR A 459 5.08 -10.99 9.53
CA THR A 459 5.43 -9.56 9.61
C THR A 459 4.62 -8.72 8.62
N PRO A 460 4.65 -7.37 8.70
CA PRO A 460 4.04 -6.53 7.67
C PRO A 460 4.62 -6.80 6.27
N ARG A 461 5.95 -6.93 6.13
CA ARG A 461 6.58 -7.31 4.84
C ARG A 461 6.06 -8.65 4.30
N GLU A 462 5.98 -9.69 5.11
CA GLU A 462 5.45 -10.99 4.69
C GLU A 462 3.99 -10.87 4.24
N ALA A 463 3.17 -10.11 4.97
CA ALA A 463 1.79 -9.79 4.56
C ALA A 463 1.74 -9.01 3.23
N ALA A 464 2.64 -8.04 3.05
CA ALA A 464 2.76 -7.25 1.81
C ALA A 464 3.14 -8.14 0.61
N ARG A 465 4.09 -9.07 0.78
CA ARG A 465 4.43 -10.06 -0.25
C ARG A 465 3.27 -10.98 -0.58
N ILE A 466 2.53 -11.46 0.43
CA ILE A 466 1.31 -12.27 0.20
C ILE A 466 0.26 -11.46 -0.57
N GLN A 467 0.19 -10.15 -0.34
CA GLN A 467 -0.61 -9.19 -1.12
C GLN A 467 0.02 -8.77 -2.45
N SER A 468 1.17 -9.34 -2.84
CA SER A 468 1.91 -9.04 -4.07
C SER A 468 2.49 -7.63 -4.21
N PHE A 469 2.74 -6.94 -3.09
CA PHE A 469 3.54 -5.72 -3.10
C PHE A 469 5.03 -6.04 -3.31
N PRO A 470 5.76 -5.23 -4.11
CA PRO A 470 7.21 -5.30 -4.22
C PRO A 470 7.90 -5.12 -2.86
N ASP A 471 9.09 -5.70 -2.70
CA ASP A 471 9.86 -5.66 -1.45
C ASP A 471 10.34 -4.26 -1.04
N ASP A 472 10.50 -3.37 -2.01
CA ASP A 472 10.85 -1.96 -1.83
C ASP A 472 9.64 -1.02 -1.69
N TYR A 473 8.41 -1.56 -1.61
CA TYR A 473 7.22 -0.75 -1.32
C TYR A 473 7.14 -0.44 0.18
N LEU A 474 7.33 0.80 0.61
CA LEU A 474 7.39 1.17 2.02
C LEU A 474 6.00 1.52 2.58
N PHE A 475 5.67 1.02 3.77
CA PHE A 475 4.48 1.45 4.52
C PHE A 475 4.87 2.37 5.68
N LEU A 476 4.27 3.56 5.73
CA LEU A 476 4.46 4.56 6.78
C LEU A 476 3.39 4.46 7.87
N GLY A 477 3.62 5.21 8.95
CA GLY A 477 2.86 5.24 10.19
C GLY A 477 3.27 4.17 11.20
N ALA A 478 2.48 4.11 12.27
CA ALA A 478 2.63 3.13 13.34
C ALA A 478 2.59 1.69 12.80
N TYR A 479 3.37 0.81 13.40
CA TYR A 479 3.53 -0.58 12.99
C TYR A 479 2.19 -1.29 12.73
N LEU A 480 1.23 -1.18 13.65
CA LEU A 480 -0.07 -1.85 13.50
C LEU A 480 -0.92 -1.29 12.34
N LYS A 481 -0.79 0.01 12.04
CA LYS A 481 -1.48 0.65 10.91
C LYS A 481 -0.97 0.16 9.55
N THR A 482 0.25 -0.40 9.47
CA THR A 482 0.74 -1.01 8.23
C THR A 482 -0.08 -2.24 7.81
N TYR A 483 -0.53 -3.07 8.76
CA TYR A 483 -1.43 -4.20 8.45
C TYR A 483 -2.78 -3.75 7.92
N MET A 484 -3.33 -2.64 8.45
CA MET A 484 -4.57 -2.06 7.95
C MET A 484 -4.42 -1.65 6.48
N GLN A 485 -3.35 -0.93 6.16
CA GLN A 485 -3.01 -0.49 4.80
C GLN A 485 -2.89 -1.69 3.85
N ILE A 486 -2.10 -2.70 4.21
CA ILE A 486 -1.88 -3.90 3.40
C ILE A 486 -3.18 -4.71 3.23
N GLY A 487 -3.96 -4.88 4.30
CA GLY A 487 -5.18 -5.68 4.29
C GLY A 487 -6.34 -5.03 3.53
N ASN A 488 -6.40 -3.70 3.49
CA ASN A 488 -7.39 -2.95 2.71
C ASN A 488 -7.06 -2.92 1.21
N ALA A 489 -5.78 -2.99 0.85
CA ALA A 489 -5.36 -2.89 -0.55
C ALA A 489 -5.90 -4.02 -1.45
N VAL A 490 -6.04 -3.69 -2.74
CA VAL A 490 -6.12 -4.66 -3.83
C VAL A 490 -4.71 -5.19 -4.12
N PRO A 491 -4.52 -6.51 -4.33
CA PRO A 491 -3.21 -7.04 -4.70
C PRO A 491 -2.68 -6.36 -5.99
N PRO A 492 -1.49 -5.74 -6.00
CA PRO A 492 -0.97 -5.04 -7.18
C PRO A 492 -0.89 -5.89 -8.45
N VAL A 493 -0.55 -7.18 -8.32
CA VAL A 493 -0.52 -8.10 -9.48
C VAL A 493 -1.91 -8.35 -10.06
N MET A 494 -2.94 -8.43 -9.23
CA MET A 494 -4.33 -8.55 -9.69
C MET A 494 -4.78 -7.27 -10.39
N ALA A 495 -4.51 -6.11 -9.78
CA ALA A 495 -4.79 -4.81 -10.39
C ALA A 495 -4.10 -4.64 -11.75
N ARG A 496 -2.82 -5.06 -11.86
CA ARG A 496 -2.07 -5.06 -13.12
C ARG A 496 -2.72 -5.96 -14.18
N GLY A 497 -3.20 -7.14 -13.81
CA GLY A 497 -3.88 -8.04 -14.74
C GLY A 497 -5.16 -7.44 -15.32
N ILE A 498 -5.94 -6.73 -14.50
CA ILE A 498 -7.13 -5.98 -14.94
C ILE A 498 -6.72 -4.84 -15.88
N ALA A 499 -5.76 -4.03 -15.45
CA ALA A 499 -5.24 -2.89 -16.22
C ALA A 499 -4.74 -3.32 -17.61
N LYS A 500 -4.04 -4.46 -17.70
CA LYS A 500 -3.50 -5.00 -18.96
C LYS A 500 -4.57 -5.28 -20.00
N VAL A 501 -5.75 -5.75 -19.58
CA VAL A 501 -6.85 -6.02 -20.52
C VAL A 501 -7.52 -4.72 -20.94
N ILE A 502 -7.79 -3.81 -20.00
CA ILE A 502 -8.38 -2.50 -20.28
C ILE A 502 -7.53 -1.70 -21.26
N LYS A 503 -6.20 -1.72 -21.08
CA LYS A 503 -5.25 -0.95 -21.89
C LYS A 503 -5.31 -1.27 -23.39
N LYS A 504 -5.75 -2.47 -23.78
CA LYS A 504 -5.90 -2.86 -25.19
C LYS A 504 -6.93 -2.01 -25.95
N TYR A 505 -7.80 -1.32 -25.22
CA TYR A 505 -8.95 -0.60 -25.78
C TYR A 505 -8.90 0.91 -25.55
N LEU A 506 -7.85 1.42 -24.88
CA LEU A 506 -7.55 2.84 -24.72
C LEU A 506 -6.69 3.33 -25.88
#